data_AF-A0A1H4NCA4-F1
#
_entry.id   AF-A0A1H4NCA4-F1
#
_cell.length_a   1.000
_cell.length_b   1.000
_cell.length_c   1.000
_cell.angle_alpha   90.00
_cell.angle_beta   90.00
_cell.angle_gamma   90.00
#
_symmetry.space_group_name_H-M   'P 1'
#
loop_
_entity.id
_entity.type
_entity.pdbx_description
1 polymer ?
#
loop_
_entity_poly.entity_id
_entity_poly.type
_entity_poly.pdbx_seq_one_letter_code
_entity_poly.pdbx_strand_id
1 'polypeptide(L)'
;MRKIGISITPQQLIDMSDLIVVGEIKKKNYEDKHIQVFISVESVLQGKITEKEIVLNRDLNMIHDYTFDFPEKGTKIMVLLKKKYPNVGLSLTYANSICELKENKVTLYKGMDFRSKNKGHEVFWSPRDYEATYQAFYDNAVKGNISTDKAIQIALDYATKETNWKWKFASIELVDNDWIVWVRAVDHFEAMKIMINLRTGKIGAIQQTE
;
A
#
# COMPACT_ATOMS: atom_id res chain seq x y z
N MET A 1 -29.56 10.92 26.23
CA MET A 1 -28.10 11.15 26.19
C MET A 1 -27.56 10.59 24.88
N ARG A 2 -27.05 11.45 23.97
CA ARG A 2 -26.39 10.97 22.75
C ARG A 2 -24.95 10.60 23.10
N LYS A 3 -24.54 9.36 22.84
CA LYS A 3 -23.15 8.92 23.00
C LYS A 3 -22.27 9.86 22.19
N ILE A 4 -21.36 10.57 22.86
CA ILE A 4 -20.30 11.35 22.23
C ILE A 4 -19.42 10.31 21.54
N GLY A 5 -19.55 10.17 20.23
CA GLY A 5 -18.66 9.31 19.45
C GLY A 5 -17.23 9.81 19.62
N ILE A 6 -16.30 8.90 19.89
CA ILE A 6 -14.87 9.22 19.87
C ILE A 6 -14.58 9.76 18.47
N SER A 7 -14.17 11.02 18.41
CA SER A 7 -13.82 11.65 17.16
C SER A 7 -12.36 11.38 16.84
N ILE A 8 -12.12 10.77 15.69
CA ILE A 8 -10.78 10.42 15.22
C ILE A 8 -10.46 11.37 14.06
N THR A 9 -9.44 12.20 14.18
CA THR A 9 -8.99 13.05 13.06
C THR A 9 -8.38 12.19 11.94
N PRO A 10 -8.28 12.71 10.70
CA PRO A 10 -7.56 12.02 9.62
C PRO A 10 -6.17 11.53 10.02
N GLN A 11 -5.35 12.39 10.62
CA GLN A 11 -3.99 12.04 11.04
C GLN A 11 -3.99 10.98 12.14
N GLN A 12 -4.91 11.10 13.13
CA GLN A 12 -5.02 10.09 14.18
C GLN A 12 -5.33 8.71 13.62
N LEU A 13 -6.09 8.61 12.52
CA LEU A 13 -6.38 7.29 11.94
C LEU A 13 -5.13 6.63 11.37
N ILE A 14 -4.26 7.40 10.69
CA ILE A 14 -2.94 6.93 10.24
C ILE A 14 -2.10 6.50 11.45
N ASP A 15 -2.01 7.34 12.47
CA ASP A 15 -1.17 7.10 13.65
C ASP A 15 -1.63 5.87 14.46
N MET A 16 -2.94 5.58 14.43
CA MET A 16 -3.55 4.43 15.11
C MET A 16 -3.42 3.11 14.33
N SER A 17 -3.04 3.16 13.05
CA SER A 17 -2.86 1.97 12.23
C SER A 17 -1.53 1.29 12.53
N ASP A 18 -1.56 0.01 12.86
CA ASP A 18 -0.34 -0.79 13.03
C ASP A 18 0.29 -1.17 11.68
N LEU A 19 -0.51 -1.17 10.62
CA LEU A 19 -0.13 -1.57 9.27
C LEU A 19 -0.92 -0.75 8.25
N ILE A 20 -0.23 -0.16 7.27
CA ILE A 20 -0.85 0.50 6.12
C ILE A 20 -0.24 -0.11 4.87
N VAL A 21 -1.07 -0.68 4.01
CA VAL A 21 -0.62 -1.37 2.78
C VAL A 21 -1.32 -0.83 1.55
N VAL A 22 -0.63 -0.95 0.43
CA VAL A 22 -1.19 -0.82 -0.91
C VAL A 22 -1.32 -2.21 -1.50
N GLY A 23 -2.45 -2.48 -2.12
CA GLY A 23 -2.77 -3.81 -2.61
C GLY A 23 -3.94 -3.83 -3.59
N GLU A 24 -4.35 -5.03 -4.00
CA GLU A 24 -5.49 -5.25 -4.89
C GLU A 24 -6.50 -6.20 -4.24
N ILE A 25 -7.80 -5.92 -4.38
CA ILE A 25 -8.87 -6.84 -3.97
C ILE A 25 -8.84 -8.08 -4.88
N LYS A 26 -8.45 -9.24 -4.34
CA LYS A 26 -8.45 -10.51 -5.09
C LYS A 26 -9.82 -11.18 -5.08
N LYS A 27 -10.50 -11.14 -3.93
CA LYS A 27 -11.77 -11.84 -3.71
C LYS A 27 -12.55 -11.22 -2.55
N LYS A 28 -13.88 -11.22 -2.67
CA LYS A 28 -14.84 -10.91 -1.61
C LYS A 28 -15.78 -12.11 -1.43
N ASN A 29 -15.90 -12.66 -0.23
CA ASN A 29 -16.86 -13.71 0.11
C ASN A 29 -17.79 -13.16 1.20
N TYR A 30 -19.01 -12.81 0.82
CA TYR A 30 -20.01 -12.25 1.75
C TYR A 30 -21.09 -13.31 1.93
N GLU A 31 -20.99 -14.05 3.01
CA GLU A 31 -22.01 -15.02 3.45
C GLU A 31 -22.85 -14.38 4.57
N ASP A 32 -24.06 -14.89 4.80
CA ASP A 32 -25.08 -14.28 5.67
C ASP A 32 -24.58 -13.81 7.05
N LYS A 33 -23.53 -14.44 7.58
CA LYS A 33 -22.92 -14.08 8.88
C LYS A 33 -21.41 -13.93 8.84
N HIS A 34 -20.78 -14.07 7.68
CA HIS A 34 -19.32 -14.08 7.57
C HIS A 34 -18.88 -13.28 6.34
N ILE A 35 -18.10 -12.24 6.58
CA ILE A 35 -17.47 -11.46 5.51
C ILE A 35 -15.97 -11.74 5.52
N GLN A 36 -15.47 -12.13 4.35
CA GLN A 36 -14.05 -12.35 4.12
C GLN A 36 -13.59 -11.60 2.87
N VAL A 37 -12.46 -10.89 2.99
CA VAL A 37 -11.84 -10.15 1.88
C VAL A 37 -10.37 -10.49 1.78
N PHE A 38 -9.94 -10.83 0.57
CA PHE A 38 -8.56 -11.19 0.22
C PHE A 38 -7.91 -10.03 -0.51
N ILE A 39 -6.76 -9.58 0.00
CA ILE A 39 -6.04 -8.42 -0.51
C ILE A 39 -4.61 -8.85 -0.80
N SER A 40 -4.17 -8.79 -2.06
CA SER A 40 -2.74 -8.96 -2.35
C SER A 40 -1.97 -7.74 -1.89
N VAL A 41 -0.82 -7.94 -1.26
CA VAL A 41 0.04 -6.85 -0.79
C VAL A 41 1.04 -6.54 -1.90
N GLU A 42 0.98 -5.31 -2.44
CA GLU A 42 1.97 -4.80 -3.39
C GLU A 42 3.09 -4.06 -2.67
N SER A 43 2.73 -3.23 -1.67
CA SER A 43 3.71 -2.51 -0.87
C SER A 43 3.18 -2.20 0.53
N VAL A 44 4.12 -2.01 1.45
CA VAL A 44 3.85 -1.66 2.85
C VAL A 44 4.32 -0.23 3.09
N LEU A 45 3.38 0.66 3.38
CA LEU A 45 3.66 2.08 3.65
C LEU A 45 3.99 2.31 5.12
N GLN A 46 3.36 1.57 6.03
CA GLN A 46 3.59 1.61 7.47
C GLN A 46 3.44 0.22 8.07
N GLY A 47 4.24 -0.10 9.09
CA GLY A 47 4.25 -1.40 9.75
C GLY A 47 5.17 -2.43 9.06
N LYS A 48 5.02 -3.70 9.43
CA LYS A 48 5.78 -4.83 8.88
C LYS A 48 4.87 -6.05 8.71
N ILE A 49 4.94 -6.67 7.53
CA ILE A 49 4.30 -7.93 7.17
C ILE A 49 5.18 -8.63 6.12
N THR A 50 5.20 -9.95 6.11
CA THR A 50 5.96 -10.77 5.15
C THR A 50 5.06 -11.48 4.14
N GLU A 51 3.78 -11.55 4.47
CA GLU A 51 2.73 -12.21 3.72
C GLU A 51 2.38 -11.38 2.49
N LYS A 52 2.34 -12.04 1.33
CA LYS A 52 1.95 -11.43 0.05
C LYS A 52 0.44 -11.26 -0.09
N GLU A 53 -0.33 -11.79 0.85
CA GLU A 53 -1.78 -11.69 0.88
C GLU A 53 -2.26 -11.48 2.32
N ILE A 54 -3.24 -10.61 2.49
CA ILE A 54 -3.96 -10.37 3.74
C ILE A 54 -5.39 -10.87 3.59
N VAL A 55 -5.84 -11.61 4.58
CA VAL A 55 -7.23 -12.04 4.70
C VAL A 55 -7.88 -11.29 5.87
N LEU A 56 -8.88 -10.47 5.56
CA LEU A 56 -9.67 -9.76 6.56
C LEU A 56 -10.98 -10.49 6.76
N ASN A 57 -11.26 -10.89 8.00
CA ASN A 57 -12.46 -11.63 8.38
C ASN A 57 -13.28 -10.84 9.40
N ARG A 58 -14.60 -10.86 9.22
CA ARG A 58 -15.56 -10.31 10.17
C ARG A 58 -16.82 -11.16 10.22
N ASP A 59 -17.11 -11.68 11.41
CA ASP A 59 -18.41 -12.28 11.71
C ASP A 59 -19.42 -11.19 12.04
N LEU A 60 -20.58 -11.23 11.38
CA LEU A 60 -21.68 -10.30 11.60
C LEU A 60 -22.50 -10.72 12.81
N ASN A 61 -22.13 -10.23 13.98
CA ASN A 61 -23.04 -10.21 15.12
C ASN A 61 -23.95 -8.97 14.96
N MET A 62 -25.27 -9.17 14.88
CA MET A 62 -26.33 -8.25 14.41
C MET A 62 -26.46 -6.85 15.07
N ILE A 63 -25.43 -6.30 15.73
CA ILE A 63 -25.59 -5.15 16.62
C ILE A 63 -24.90 -3.87 16.13
N HIS A 64 -23.95 -3.88 15.17
CA HIS A 64 -23.33 -2.62 14.71
C HIS A 64 -23.01 -2.54 13.20
N ASP A 65 -23.83 -1.72 12.52
CA ASP A 65 -23.91 -1.35 11.09
C ASP A 65 -22.75 -0.48 10.56
N TYR A 66 -21.52 -0.68 11.03
CA TYR A 66 -20.39 -0.09 10.32
C TYR A 66 -20.05 -1.00 9.15
N THR A 67 -20.48 -0.58 7.95
CA THR A 67 -20.32 -1.29 6.67
C THR A 67 -18.87 -1.74 6.48
N PHE A 68 -18.63 -3.03 6.76
CA PHE A 68 -17.40 -3.72 6.40
C PHE A 68 -17.54 -4.13 4.94
N ASP A 69 -17.43 -3.14 4.06
CA ASP A 69 -17.56 -3.34 2.63
C ASP A 69 -16.30 -2.83 1.91
N PHE A 70 -15.99 -3.44 0.77
CA PHE A 70 -14.77 -3.22 0.01
C PHE A 70 -15.10 -3.01 -1.48
N PRO A 71 -14.25 -2.26 -2.22
CA PRO A 71 -14.37 -2.12 -3.66
C PRO A 71 -14.41 -3.46 -4.40
N GLU A 72 -14.76 -3.42 -5.68
CA GLU A 72 -14.82 -4.62 -6.50
C GLU A 72 -13.45 -5.29 -6.69
N LYS A 73 -13.50 -6.60 -7.00
CA LYS A 73 -12.29 -7.37 -7.36
C LYS A 73 -11.49 -6.64 -8.45
N GLY A 74 -10.16 -6.63 -8.31
CA GLY A 74 -9.24 -5.94 -9.21
C GLY A 74 -9.03 -4.46 -8.86
N THR A 75 -9.75 -3.92 -7.88
CA THR A 75 -9.52 -2.53 -7.45
C THR A 75 -8.26 -2.44 -6.62
N LYS A 76 -7.37 -1.52 -7.03
CA LYS A 76 -6.20 -1.13 -6.25
C LYS A 76 -6.62 -0.24 -5.08
N ILE A 77 -6.14 -0.57 -3.89
CA ILE A 77 -6.53 0.09 -2.65
C ILE A 77 -5.33 0.44 -1.78
N MET A 78 -5.52 1.47 -0.96
CA MET A 78 -4.75 1.68 0.25
C MET A 78 -5.64 1.35 1.45
N VAL A 79 -5.17 0.51 2.36
CA VAL A 79 -5.94 0.09 3.53
C VAL A 79 -5.18 0.29 4.83
N LEU A 80 -5.86 0.89 5.79
CA LEU A 80 -5.38 1.21 7.14
C LEU A 80 -5.82 0.12 8.11
N LEU A 81 -4.89 -0.65 8.63
CA LEU A 81 -5.13 -1.85 9.42
C LEU A 81 -4.59 -1.74 10.83
N LYS A 82 -5.31 -2.38 11.74
CA LYS A 82 -4.95 -2.58 13.14
C LYS A 82 -4.77 -4.06 13.41
N LYS A 83 -3.72 -4.40 14.16
CA LYS A 83 -3.53 -5.76 14.66
C LYS A 83 -4.53 -5.98 15.79
N LYS A 84 -5.38 -7.00 15.66
CA LYS A 84 -6.10 -7.51 16.82
C LYS A 84 -5.06 -8.18 17.74
N TYR A 85 -5.37 -8.30 19.04
CA TYR A 85 -4.57 -8.98 20.07
C TYR A 85 -3.71 -10.11 19.50
N PRO A 86 -2.48 -10.34 20.01
CA PRO A 86 -1.54 -11.28 19.42
C PRO A 86 -2.26 -12.60 19.09
N ASN A 87 -2.28 -12.95 17.80
CA ASN A 87 -2.88 -14.15 17.18
C ASN A 87 -4.33 -14.07 16.66
N VAL A 88 -5.01 -12.91 16.70
CA VAL A 88 -6.42 -12.78 16.21
C VAL A 88 -6.51 -12.21 14.78
N GLY A 89 -5.39 -11.79 14.18
CA GLY A 89 -5.32 -11.32 12.80
C GLY A 89 -5.48 -9.81 12.65
N LEU A 90 -5.85 -9.36 11.44
CA LEU A 90 -5.94 -7.94 11.07
C LEU A 90 -7.40 -7.49 11.00
N SER A 91 -7.63 -6.20 11.26
CA SER A 91 -8.91 -5.53 10.99
C SER A 91 -8.69 -4.11 10.50
N LEU A 92 -9.72 -3.53 9.88
CA LEU A 92 -9.74 -2.10 9.60
C LEU A 92 -9.51 -1.31 10.89
N THR A 93 -8.74 -0.23 10.79
CA THR A 93 -8.44 0.63 11.95
C THR A 93 -9.73 1.28 12.47
N TYR A 94 -10.55 1.78 11.54
CA TYR A 94 -11.88 2.34 11.82
C TYR A 94 -12.68 2.50 10.51
N ALA A 95 -13.81 3.20 10.56
CA ALA A 95 -14.41 3.78 9.35
C ALA A 95 -13.40 4.75 8.67
N ASN A 96 -13.54 4.97 7.36
CA ASN A 96 -12.58 5.67 6.50
C ASN A 96 -11.18 5.02 6.44
N SER A 97 -11.08 3.69 6.60
CA SER A 97 -9.80 2.96 6.50
C SER A 97 -9.53 2.35 5.12
N ILE A 98 -10.45 2.46 4.16
CA ILE A 98 -10.30 1.90 2.82
C ILE A 98 -10.31 3.04 1.83
N CYS A 99 -9.29 3.10 0.98
CA CYS A 99 -9.19 4.07 -0.10
C CYS A 99 -8.99 3.33 -1.42
N GLU A 100 -9.65 3.78 -2.48
CA GLU A 100 -9.28 3.43 -3.85
C GLU A 100 -8.07 4.25 -4.29
N LEU A 101 -7.18 3.60 -5.04
CA LEU A 101 -6.04 4.23 -5.69
C LEU A 101 -6.21 4.18 -7.19
N LYS A 102 -6.33 5.35 -7.82
CA LYS A 102 -6.38 5.50 -9.29
C LYS A 102 -5.40 6.58 -9.68
N GLU A 103 -4.45 6.25 -10.55
CA GLU A 103 -3.45 7.21 -11.05
C GLU A 103 -2.73 7.98 -9.93
N ASN A 104 -2.33 7.26 -8.86
CA ASN A 104 -1.74 7.82 -7.63
C ASN A 104 -2.64 8.76 -6.82
N LYS A 105 -3.91 8.89 -7.17
CA LYS A 105 -4.90 9.62 -6.37
C LYS A 105 -5.54 8.69 -5.34
N VAL A 106 -5.55 9.14 -4.09
CA VAL A 106 -6.22 8.51 -2.95
C VAL A 106 -7.65 9.04 -2.86
N THR A 107 -8.65 8.16 -2.92
CA THR A 107 -10.07 8.51 -2.73
C THR A 107 -10.69 7.55 -1.72
N LEU A 108 -11.48 8.03 -0.77
CA LEU A 108 -12.10 7.17 0.23
C LEU A 108 -13.17 6.27 -0.40
N TYR A 109 -13.14 4.98 -0.07
CA TYR A 109 -14.24 4.09 -0.38
C TYR A 109 -15.35 4.24 0.67
N LYS A 110 -16.53 4.69 0.25
CA LYS A 110 -17.70 4.94 1.12
C LYS A 110 -17.34 5.79 2.35
N GLY A 111 -16.65 6.90 2.11
CA GLY A 111 -16.22 7.83 3.15
C GLY A 111 -17.38 8.36 4.00
N MET A 112 -17.14 8.54 5.29
CA MET A 112 -18.07 9.05 6.29
C MET A 112 -17.53 10.32 6.95
N ASP A 113 -18.44 11.20 7.38
CA ASP A 113 -18.09 12.38 8.16
C ASP A 113 -17.91 12.05 9.65
N PHE A 114 -16.98 12.74 10.30
CA PHE A 114 -16.76 12.66 11.73
C PHE A 114 -16.87 14.02 12.41
N ARG A 115 -17.53 14.04 13.58
CA ARG A 115 -17.63 15.24 14.43
C ARG A 115 -16.73 15.10 15.63
N SER A 116 -15.89 16.10 15.88
CA SER A 116 -15.06 16.24 17.07
C SER A 116 -15.53 17.37 17.94
N LYS A 117 -15.44 17.21 19.26
CA LYS A 117 -15.52 18.31 20.21
C LYS A 117 -14.15 18.50 20.82
N ASN A 118 -13.50 19.62 20.51
CA ASN A 118 -12.25 20.00 21.15
C ASN A 118 -12.44 21.31 21.92
N LYS A 119 -12.28 21.28 23.24
CA LYS A 119 -12.41 22.45 24.13
C LYS A 119 -13.68 23.29 23.89
N GLY A 120 -14.81 22.65 23.61
CA GLY A 120 -16.10 23.33 23.38
C GLY A 120 -16.38 23.73 21.93
N HIS A 121 -15.41 23.61 21.01
CA HIS A 121 -15.59 23.83 19.59
C HIS A 121 -15.88 22.51 18.85
N GLU A 122 -16.92 22.51 18.02
CA GLU A 122 -17.20 21.39 17.11
C GLU A 122 -16.31 21.52 15.86
N VAL A 123 -15.48 20.51 15.62
CA VAL A 123 -14.70 20.35 14.39
C VAL A 123 -15.34 19.24 13.56
N PHE A 124 -15.49 19.48 12.26
CA PHE A 124 -16.06 18.53 11.34
C PHE A 124 -14.98 18.04 10.39
N TRP A 125 -14.81 16.72 10.29
CA TRP A 125 -13.91 16.08 9.34
C TRP A 125 -14.73 15.41 8.27
N SER A 126 -14.67 15.96 7.06
CA SER A 126 -15.32 15.42 5.88
C SER A 126 -14.45 14.36 5.21
N PRO A 127 -15.02 13.48 4.36
CA PRO A 127 -14.23 12.56 3.55
C PRO A 127 -13.06 13.22 2.81
N ARG A 128 -13.22 14.46 2.33
CA ARG A 128 -12.16 15.19 1.63
C ARG A 128 -10.96 15.51 2.53
N ASP A 129 -11.19 15.78 3.81
CA ASP A 129 -10.11 16.04 4.77
C ASP A 129 -9.27 14.77 5.01
N TYR A 130 -9.94 13.61 5.06
CA TYR A 130 -9.26 12.32 5.09
C TYR A 130 -8.49 12.05 3.81
N GLU A 131 -9.12 12.20 2.64
CA GLU A 131 -8.47 12.01 1.34
C GLU A 131 -7.22 12.88 1.19
N ALA A 132 -7.30 14.17 1.54
CA ALA A 132 -6.16 15.08 1.48
C ALA A 132 -5.02 14.65 2.41
N THR A 133 -5.34 14.26 3.64
CA THR A 133 -4.34 13.79 4.62
C THR A 133 -3.70 12.49 4.15
N TYR A 134 -4.50 11.57 3.63
CA TYR A 134 -4.05 10.27 3.15
C TYR A 134 -3.26 10.37 1.87
N GLN A 135 -3.62 11.29 0.98
CA GLN A 135 -2.82 11.64 -0.20
C GLN A 135 -1.45 12.15 0.23
N ALA A 136 -1.38 13.11 1.16
CA ALA A 136 -0.10 13.62 1.65
C ALA A 136 0.75 12.52 2.31
N PHE A 137 0.14 11.62 3.07
CA PHE A 137 0.82 10.45 3.63
C PHE A 137 1.34 9.51 2.53
N TYR A 138 0.49 9.14 1.57
CA TYR A 138 0.83 8.28 0.45
C TYR A 138 1.98 8.88 -0.35
N ASP A 139 1.85 10.15 -0.75
CA ASP A 139 2.86 10.91 -1.49
C ASP A 139 4.18 10.91 -0.73
N ASN A 140 4.18 11.20 0.57
CA ASN A 140 5.42 11.16 1.36
C ASN A 140 6.01 9.74 1.45
N ALA A 141 5.17 8.72 1.58
CA ALA A 141 5.62 7.33 1.64
C ALA A 141 6.23 6.85 0.31
N VAL A 142 5.74 7.36 -0.83
CA VAL A 142 6.24 7.01 -2.17
C VAL A 142 7.29 7.97 -2.72
N LYS A 143 7.40 9.20 -2.20
CA LYS A 143 8.36 10.24 -2.63
C LYS A 143 9.82 9.86 -2.36
N GLY A 144 10.05 8.85 -1.51
CA GLY A 144 11.35 8.22 -1.36
C GLY A 144 11.69 7.20 -2.44
N ASN A 145 10.75 6.83 -3.30
CA ASN A 145 10.96 5.80 -4.31
C ASN A 145 11.69 6.36 -5.53
N ILE A 146 12.76 5.70 -5.96
CA ILE A 146 13.40 5.98 -7.23
C ILE A 146 12.43 5.59 -8.37
N SER A 147 12.34 6.44 -9.38
CA SER A 147 11.50 6.18 -10.55
C SER A 147 12.01 4.98 -11.35
N THR A 148 11.14 4.41 -12.18
CA THR A 148 11.48 3.37 -13.16
C THR A 148 12.69 3.79 -14.01
N ASP A 149 12.68 5.01 -14.57
CA ASP A 149 13.80 5.52 -15.38
C ASP A 149 15.10 5.61 -14.58
N LYS A 150 15.01 6.04 -13.32
CA LYS A 150 16.17 6.11 -12.44
C LYS A 150 16.72 4.71 -12.14
N ALA A 151 15.86 3.72 -11.92
CA ALA A 151 16.26 2.33 -11.71
C ALA A 151 16.93 1.75 -12.96
N ILE A 152 16.37 1.99 -14.15
CA ILE A 152 16.96 1.57 -15.43
C ILE A 152 18.35 2.20 -15.61
N GLN A 153 18.49 3.51 -15.35
CA GLN A 153 19.77 4.18 -15.45
C GLN A 153 20.81 3.59 -14.49
N ILE A 154 20.44 3.35 -13.23
CA ILE A 154 21.34 2.73 -12.23
C ILE A 154 21.80 1.34 -12.71
N ALA A 155 20.90 0.54 -13.27
CA ALA A 155 21.21 -0.79 -13.80
C ALA A 155 22.21 -0.73 -14.98
N LEU A 156 21.98 0.17 -15.94
CA LEU A 156 22.85 0.35 -17.10
C LEU A 156 24.23 0.87 -16.69
N ASP A 157 24.27 1.89 -15.83
CA ASP A 157 25.52 2.46 -15.31
C ASP A 157 26.36 1.40 -14.60
N TYR A 158 25.72 0.55 -13.78
CA TYR A 158 26.39 -0.55 -13.10
C TYR A 158 26.95 -1.57 -14.09
N ALA A 159 26.11 -2.08 -15.00
CA ALA A 159 26.52 -3.13 -15.92
C ALA A 159 27.65 -2.67 -16.86
N THR A 160 27.57 -1.43 -17.37
CA THR A 160 28.64 -0.85 -18.18
C THR A 160 29.93 -0.65 -17.39
N LYS A 161 29.84 -0.22 -16.12
CA LYS A 161 31.01 -0.04 -15.28
C LYS A 161 31.72 -1.36 -14.94
N GLU A 162 30.97 -2.44 -14.72
CA GLU A 162 31.58 -3.72 -14.32
C GLU A 162 32.18 -4.50 -15.50
N THR A 163 31.59 -4.45 -16.69
CA THR A 163 32.07 -5.26 -17.81
C THR A 163 32.75 -4.47 -18.93
N ASN A 164 32.71 -3.14 -18.89
CA ASN A 164 33.11 -2.25 -19.99
C ASN A 164 32.34 -2.50 -21.31
N TRP A 165 31.21 -3.21 -21.28
CA TRP A 165 30.36 -3.42 -22.45
C TRP A 165 29.28 -2.36 -22.56
N LYS A 166 28.73 -2.24 -23.76
CA LYS A 166 27.47 -1.53 -23.98
C LYS A 166 26.31 -2.43 -23.61
N TRP A 167 25.48 -1.95 -22.70
CA TRP A 167 24.26 -2.62 -22.27
C TRP A 167 23.04 -1.86 -22.75
N LYS A 168 21.94 -2.57 -22.96
CA LYS A 168 20.62 -2.01 -23.23
C LYS A 168 19.59 -2.58 -22.27
N PHE A 169 18.57 -1.78 -21.98
CA PHE A 169 17.43 -2.20 -21.19
C PHE A 169 16.68 -3.35 -21.89
N ALA A 170 16.27 -4.35 -21.11
CA ALA A 170 15.45 -5.46 -21.59
C ALA A 170 14.06 -5.47 -20.94
N SER A 171 14.00 -5.49 -19.61
CA SER A 171 12.73 -5.46 -18.86
C SER A 171 12.93 -4.97 -17.43
N ILE A 172 11.83 -4.55 -16.79
CA ILE A 172 11.79 -4.18 -15.37
C ILE A 172 10.49 -4.66 -14.75
N GLU A 173 10.57 -5.13 -13.52
CA GLU A 173 9.41 -5.44 -12.68
C GLU A 173 9.66 -4.96 -11.25
N LEU A 174 8.59 -4.65 -10.53
CA LEU A 174 8.65 -4.34 -9.11
C LEU A 174 8.27 -5.58 -8.31
N VAL A 175 9.17 -6.06 -7.46
CA VAL A 175 8.91 -7.19 -6.56
C VAL A 175 9.23 -6.75 -5.14
N ASP A 176 8.20 -6.78 -4.29
CA ASP A 176 8.24 -6.31 -2.91
C ASP A 176 8.71 -4.85 -2.81
N ASN A 177 9.98 -4.60 -2.43
CA ASN A 177 10.58 -3.25 -2.33
C ASN A 177 11.79 -3.07 -3.24
N ASP A 178 11.96 -3.93 -4.25
CA ASP A 178 13.09 -3.88 -5.16
C ASP A 178 12.60 -3.83 -6.61
N TRP A 179 13.20 -2.93 -7.38
CA TRP A 179 13.19 -2.99 -8.83
C TRP A 179 14.08 -4.15 -9.27
N ILE A 180 13.50 -5.09 -10.00
CA ILE A 180 14.26 -6.13 -10.70
C ILE A 180 14.44 -5.65 -12.13
N VAL A 181 15.64 -5.19 -12.46
CA VAL A 181 15.98 -4.69 -13.80
C VAL A 181 16.79 -5.73 -14.56
N TRP A 182 16.35 -6.07 -15.76
CA TRP A 182 17.10 -6.90 -16.70
C TRP A 182 17.74 -6.03 -17.77
N VAL A 183 19.04 -6.19 -17.95
CA VAL A 183 19.81 -5.56 -19.02
C VAL A 183 20.49 -6.64 -19.86
N ARG A 184 20.73 -6.34 -21.14
CA ARG A 184 21.39 -7.24 -22.09
C ARG A 184 22.54 -6.54 -22.79
N ALA A 185 23.65 -7.24 -23.02
CA ALA A 185 24.75 -6.72 -23.81
C ALA A 185 24.28 -6.46 -25.26
N VAL A 186 24.77 -5.39 -25.89
CA VAL A 186 24.34 -4.99 -27.24
C VAL A 186 24.85 -5.96 -28.31
N ASP A 187 26.09 -6.44 -28.16
CA ASP A 187 26.80 -7.27 -29.15
C ASP A 187 27.16 -8.66 -28.61
N HIS A 188 26.56 -9.05 -27.49
CA HIS A 188 26.84 -10.32 -26.84
C HIS A 188 25.55 -10.99 -26.30
N PHE A 189 25.66 -12.24 -25.86
CA PHE A 189 24.51 -13.04 -25.42
C PHE A 189 24.17 -12.85 -23.94
N GLU A 190 25.06 -12.23 -23.16
CA GLU A 190 24.92 -12.07 -21.72
C GLU A 190 23.77 -11.15 -21.35
N ALA A 191 23.10 -11.53 -20.27
CA ALA A 191 22.11 -10.72 -19.58
C ALA A 191 22.47 -10.60 -18.10
N MET A 192 22.03 -9.51 -17.49
CA MET A 192 22.21 -9.25 -16.06
C MET A 192 20.88 -8.86 -15.44
N LYS A 193 20.53 -9.54 -14.36
CA LYS A 193 19.44 -9.20 -13.45
C LYS A 193 20.03 -8.42 -12.29
N ILE A 194 19.54 -7.20 -12.07
CA ILE A 194 20.00 -6.31 -11.02
C ILE A 194 18.81 -5.96 -10.13
N MET A 195 18.91 -6.27 -8.85
CA MET A 195 17.94 -5.86 -7.84
C MET A 195 18.34 -4.50 -7.27
N ILE A 196 17.45 -3.52 -7.35
CA ILE A 196 17.70 -2.15 -6.91
C ILE A 196 16.62 -1.76 -5.91
N ASN A 197 17.04 -1.38 -4.71
CA ASN A 197 16.11 -1.00 -3.67
C ASN A 197 15.29 0.23 -4.07
N LEU A 198 13.97 0.07 -4.07
CA LEU A 198 13.00 1.08 -4.50
C LEU A 198 13.22 2.41 -3.77
N ARG A 199 13.50 2.39 -2.47
CA ARG A 199 13.58 3.60 -1.63
C ARG A 199 14.94 4.30 -1.66
N THR A 200 16.01 3.56 -1.93
CA THR A 200 17.38 4.09 -1.79
C THR A 200 18.16 4.15 -3.10
N GLY A 201 17.70 3.43 -4.12
CA GLY A 201 18.44 3.21 -5.35
C GLY A 201 19.72 2.39 -5.17
N LYS A 202 19.92 1.77 -3.99
CA LYS A 202 21.08 0.91 -3.75
C LYS A 202 20.90 -0.42 -4.46
N ILE A 203 21.95 -0.88 -5.12
CA ILE A 203 22.02 -2.21 -5.72
C ILE A 203 22.16 -3.24 -4.61
N GLY A 204 21.29 -4.24 -4.64
CA GLY A 204 21.31 -5.41 -3.76
C GLY A 204 21.96 -6.59 -4.45
N ALA A 205 21.16 -7.58 -4.82
CA ALA A 205 21.64 -8.78 -5.50
C ALA A 205 21.78 -8.58 -7.02
N ILE A 206 22.75 -9.27 -7.60
CA ILE A 206 23.02 -9.30 -9.04
C ILE A 206 23.15 -10.75 -9.48
N GLN A 207 22.56 -11.09 -10.62
CA GLN A 207 22.71 -12.39 -11.25
C GLN A 207 23.02 -12.19 -12.73
N GLN A 208 24.16 -12.72 -13.16
CA GLN A 208 24.55 -12.75 -14.56
C GLN A 208 24.17 -14.10 -15.15
N THR A 209 23.65 -14.09 -16.38
CA THR A 209 23.29 -15.30 -17.13
C THR A 209 24.03 -15.28 -18.47
N GLU A 210 24.69 -16.39 -18.77
CA GLU A 210 25.32 -16.69 -20.07
C GLU A 210 24.29 -17.20 -21.09
#